data_AF-A0A4Y8DHI0-F1
#
_entry.id   AF-A0A4Y8DHI0-F1
#
_cell.length_a   1.000
_cell.length_b   1.000
_cell.length_c   1.000
_cell.angle_alpha   90.00
_cell.angle_beta   90.00
_cell.angle_gamma   90.00
#
_symmetry.space_group_name_H-M   'P 1'
#
loop_
_entity.id
_entity.type
_entity.pdbx_description
1 polymer ?
#
loop_
_entity_poly.entity_id
_entity_poly.type
_entity_poly.pdbx_seq_one_letter_code
_entity_poly.pdbx_strand_id
1 'polypeptide(L)'
;MAPVTLSAFHWRKKGLTPEEFKNHYETVHIPIIQEVAGDKFPKTHTRHYVVRTAEGATSDDKSNSNYKASVYAGTNAEDFDYDVYSELVFED
;
A
#
# COMPACT_ATOMS: atom_id res chain seq x y z
N MET A 1 -21.35 -11.89 -16.73
CA MET A 1 -20.67 -10.64 -17.15
C MET A 1 -19.16 -10.90 -17.01
N ALA A 2 -18.29 -9.96 -17.39
CA ALA A 2 -16.86 -10.11 -17.09
C ALA A 2 -16.59 -9.54 -15.68
N PRO A 3 -15.72 -10.17 -14.88
CA PRO A 3 -15.43 -9.71 -13.52
C PRO A 3 -14.91 -8.27 -13.52
N VAL A 4 -15.30 -7.49 -12.50
CA VAL A 4 -14.87 -6.10 -12.35
C VAL A 4 -13.57 -6.07 -11.55
N THR A 5 -12.52 -5.48 -12.12
CA THR A 5 -11.25 -5.24 -11.44
C THR A 5 -11.14 -3.76 -11.07
N LEU A 6 -10.86 -3.48 -9.79
CA LEU A 6 -10.57 -2.16 -9.27
C LEU A 6 -9.10 -2.08 -8.83
N SER A 7 -8.43 -1.04 -9.30
CA SER A 7 -7.07 -0.67 -8.91
C SER A 7 -7.12 0.47 -7.89
N ALA A 8 -6.52 0.27 -6.71
CA ALA A 8 -6.51 1.27 -5.64
C ALA A 8 -5.09 1.55 -5.15
N PHE A 9 -4.73 2.82 -5.05
CA PHE A 9 -3.44 3.29 -4.54
C PHE A 9 -3.66 3.92 -3.17
N HIS A 10 -2.81 3.59 -2.20
CA HIS A 10 -2.93 4.11 -0.84
C HIS A 10 -1.61 4.68 -0.37
N TRP A 11 -1.69 5.77 0.40
CA TRP A 11 -0.57 6.48 0.99
C TRP A 11 -0.59 6.29 2.51
N ARG A 12 0.59 6.15 3.11
CA ARG A 12 0.72 6.10 4.56
C ARG A 12 0.40 7.45 5.18
N LYS A 13 -0.23 7.42 6.35
CA LYS A 13 -0.42 8.61 7.18
C LYS A 13 0.95 9.21 7.53
N LYS A 14 1.06 10.54 7.48
CA LYS A 14 2.27 11.27 7.88
C LYS A 14 2.72 10.85 9.29
N GLY A 15 4.01 10.58 9.44
CA GLY A 15 4.61 10.18 10.72
C GLY A 15 4.64 8.66 10.96
N LEU A 16 4.27 7.85 9.97
CA LEU A 16 4.46 6.39 9.99
C LEU A 16 5.59 5.97 9.07
N THR A 17 6.37 4.97 9.50
CA THR A 17 7.29 4.25 8.61
C THR A 17 6.50 3.35 7.65
N PRO A 18 7.11 2.89 6.54
CA PRO A 18 6.47 1.92 5.64
C PRO A 18 6.04 0.63 6.37
N GLU A 19 6.84 0.17 7.33
CA GLU A 19 6.55 -1.03 8.12
C GLU A 19 5.39 -0.82 9.10
N GLU A 20 5.38 0.30 9.83
CA GLU A 20 4.28 0.67 10.71
C GLU A 20 2.96 0.78 9.92
N PHE A 21 3.01 1.39 8.73
CA PHE A 21 1.87 1.47 7.82
C PHE A 21 1.39 0.09 7.37
N LYS A 22 2.28 -0.75 6.83
CA LYS A 22 1.92 -2.09 6.36
C LYS A 22 1.31 -2.93 7.48
N ASN A 23 1.94 -2.92 8.66
CA ASN A 23 1.43 -3.66 9.81
C ASN A 23 0.02 -3.20 10.20
N HIS A 24 -0.20 -1.88 10.29
CA HIS A 24 -1.53 -1.35 10.62
C HIS A 24 -2.56 -1.63 9.52
N TYR A 25 -2.16 -1.52 8.25
CA TYR A 25 -3.06 -1.77 7.12
C TYR A 25 -3.52 -3.24 7.12
N GLU A 26 -2.60 -4.20 7.26
CA GLU A 26 -2.94 -5.64 7.25
C GLU A 26 -3.67 -6.11 8.51
N THR A 27 -3.29 -5.62 9.69
CA THR A 27 -3.78 -6.17 10.98
C THR A 27 -4.99 -5.43 11.55
N VAL A 28 -5.25 -4.19 11.10
CA VAL A 28 -6.36 -3.36 11.59
C VAL A 28 -7.27 -2.94 10.45
N HIS A 29 -6.71 -2.30 9.41
CA HIS A 29 -7.53 -1.66 8.38
C HIS A 29 -8.26 -2.69 7.50
N ILE A 30 -7.56 -3.71 6.99
CA ILE A 30 -8.15 -4.75 6.14
C ILE A 30 -9.24 -5.56 6.87
N PRO A 31 -9.04 -6.03 8.12
CA PRO A 31 -10.11 -6.68 8.88
C PRO A 31 -11.37 -5.82 9.02
N ILE A 32 -11.21 -4.52 9.29
CA ILE A 32 -12.36 -3.59 9.37
C ILE A 32 -13.07 -3.49 8.02
N ILE A 33 -12.33 -3.38 6.90
CA ILE A 33 -12.95 -3.35 5.56
C ILE A 33 -13.71 -4.66 5.29
N GLN A 34 -13.14 -5.80 5.65
CA GLN A 34 -13.80 -7.11 5.49
C GLN A 34 -15.09 -7.19 6.32
N GLU A 35 -15.06 -6.72 7.58
CA GLU A 35 -16.23 -6.69 8.45
C GLU A 35 -17.33 -5.79 7.89
N VAL A 36 -16.97 -4.57 7.45
CA VAL A 36 -17.92 -3.58 6.94
C VAL A 36 -18.50 -3.99 5.58
N ALA A 37 -17.67 -4.54 4.69
CA ALA A 37 -18.10 -4.95 3.36
C ALA A 37 -18.90 -6.25 3.37
N GLY A 38 -18.67 -7.15 4.35
CA GLY A 38 -19.39 -8.40 4.48
C GLY A 38 -19.33 -9.25 3.21
N ASP A 39 -20.50 -9.63 2.70
CA ASP A 39 -20.65 -10.42 1.46
C ASP A 39 -20.26 -9.64 0.19
N LYS A 40 -20.06 -8.32 0.28
CA LYS A 40 -19.60 -7.46 -0.82
C LYS A 40 -18.09 -7.27 -0.85
N PHE A 41 -17.34 -7.86 0.07
CA PHE A 41 -15.88 -7.82 0.00
C PHE A 41 -15.42 -8.49 -1.31
N PRO A 42 -14.41 -7.93 -2.01
CA PRO A 42 -13.95 -8.52 -3.27
C PRO A 42 -13.50 -9.96 -3.09
N LYS A 43 -13.71 -10.76 -4.14
CA LYS A 43 -13.25 -12.15 -4.22
C LYS A 43 -11.74 -12.26 -4.01
N THR A 44 -10.98 -11.35 -4.60
CA THR A 44 -9.56 -11.21 -4.34
C THR A 44 -9.23 -9.76 -4.01
N HIS A 45 -8.39 -9.56 -3.01
CA HIS A 45 -7.80 -8.26 -2.69
C HIS A 45 -6.29 -8.45 -2.55
N THR A 46 -5.58 -8.35 -3.67
CA THR A 46 -4.12 -8.43 -3.70
C THR A 46 -3.53 -7.07 -3.35
N ARG A 47 -2.45 -7.05 -2.57
CA ARG A 47 -1.80 -5.82 -2.09
C ARG A 47 -0.30 -5.88 -2.40
N HIS A 48 0.15 -5.00 -3.27
CA HIS A 48 1.52 -4.86 -3.74
C HIS A 48 2.16 -3.64 -3.09
N TYR A 49 2.93 -3.88 -2.04
CA TYR A 49 3.64 -2.82 -1.32
C TYR A 49 4.87 -2.37 -2.10
N VAL A 50 5.06 -1.06 -2.18
CA VAL A 50 6.31 -0.48 -2.67
C VAL A 50 7.40 -0.79 -1.66
N VAL A 51 8.43 -1.51 -2.09
CA VAL A 51 9.61 -1.76 -1.25
C VAL A 51 10.34 -0.44 -1.08
N ARG A 52 10.58 -0.03 0.16
CA ARG A 52 11.26 1.22 0.49
C ARG A 52 12.42 0.98 1.44
N THR A 53 13.53 1.66 1.20
CA THR A 53 14.73 1.60 2.04
C THR A 53 14.99 2.97 2.66
N ALA A 54 15.31 3.01 3.96
CA ALA A 54 15.72 4.24 4.61
C ALA A 54 17.12 4.63 4.14
N GLU A 55 17.29 5.85 3.62
CA GLU A 55 18.59 6.42 3.26
C GLU A 55 19.40 6.79 4.51
N GLY A 56 18.74 7.37 5.52
CA GLY A 56 19.27 7.62 6.85
C GLY A 56 18.61 6.72 7.88
N ALA A 57 19.24 5.61 8.23
CA ALA A 57 18.71 4.65 9.22
C ALA A 57 18.46 5.25 10.61
N THR A 58 19.14 6.35 10.95
CA THR A 58 18.99 7.08 12.22
C THR A 58 18.18 8.37 12.08
N SER A 59 17.61 8.63 10.90
CA SER A 59 16.80 9.83 10.66
C SER A 59 15.40 9.64 11.21
N ASP A 60 14.88 10.67 11.90
CA ASP A 60 13.48 10.73 12.33
C ASP A 60 12.51 11.06 11.19
N ASP A 61 13.03 11.35 9.99
CA ASP A 61 12.20 11.58 8.81
C ASP A 61 11.56 10.28 8.33
N LYS A 62 10.25 10.17 8.53
CA LYS A 62 9.43 9.03 8.09
C LYS A 62 8.82 9.23 6.70
N SER A 63 9.13 10.34 6.01
CA SER A 63 8.63 10.64 4.67
C SER A 63 9.32 9.83 3.57
N ASN A 64 8.85 9.95 2.33
CA ASN A 64 9.48 9.34 1.16
C ASN A 64 10.84 9.97 0.82
N SER A 65 11.17 11.14 1.37
CA SER A 65 12.51 11.73 1.22
C SER A 65 13.58 10.84 1.86
N ASN A 66 13.30 10.28 3.04
CA ASN A 66 14.18 9.29 3.68
C ASN A 66 13.88 7.84 3.22
N TYR A 67 12.62 7.47 3.06
CA TYR A 67 12.19 6.12 2.64
C TYR A 67 11.94 6.05 1.13
N LYS A 68 13.02 6.03 0.34
CA LYS A 68 12.97 6.01 -1.12
C LYS A 68 12.47 4.65 -1.63
N ALA A 69 11.69 4.68 -2.71
CA ALA A 69 11.24 3.48 -3.39
C ALA A 69 12.42 2.74 -4.03
N SER A 70 12.43 1.42 -3.89
CA SER A 70 13.38 0.55 -4.58
C SER A 70 12.92 0.35 -6.03
N VAL A 71 13.64 0.95 -6.97
CA VAL A 71 13.33 0.90 -8.41
C VAL A 71 14.28 -0.10 -9.09
N TYR A 72 13.71 -1.06 -9.83
CA TYR A 72 14.51 -2.05 -10.58
C TYR A 72 15.10 -1.48 -11.87
N ALA A 73 14.35 -0.62 -12.57
CA ALA A 73 14.79 0.02 -13.82
C ALA A 73 14.31 1.48 -13.85
N GLY A 74 15.20 2.40 -14.26
CA GLY A 74 14.98 3.84 -14.20
C GLY A 74 15.54 4.47 -12.92
N THR A 75 15.45 5.80 -12.82
CA THR A 75 16.04 6.59 -11.71
C THR A 75 15.01 7.27 -10.82
N ASN A 76 13.73 7.28 -11.20
CA ASN A 76 12.73 8.15 -10.63
C ASN A 76 11.96 7.46 -9.50
N ALA A 77 12.60 7.30 -8.35
CA ALA A 77 11.94 6.75 -7.16
C ALA A 77 10.77 7.63 -6.68
N GLU A 78 10.81 8.93 -7.03
CA GLU A 78 9.76 9.91 -6.76
C GLU A 78 8.44 9.67 -7.49
N ASP A 79 8.44 8.91 -8.59
CA ASP A 79 7.22 8.56 -9.34
C ASP A 79 6.31 7.61 -8.53
N PHE A 80 6.87 6.98 -7.50
CA PHE A 80 6.17 6.10 -6.58
C PHE A 80 5.92 6.83 -5.24
N ASP A 81 4.92 7.69 -5.22
CA ASP A 81 4.54 8.45 -4.03
C ASP A 81 3.63 7.66 -3.07
N TYR A 82 2.91 6.65 -3.58
CA TYR A 82 2.07 5.72 -2.84
C TYR A 82 2.86 4.61 -2.13
N ASP A 83 2.24 3.96 -1.14
CA ASP A 83 2.86 2.88 -0.37
C ASP A 83 2.39 1.49 -0.79
N VAL A 84 1.16 1.38 -1.27
CA VAL A 84 0.59 0.11 -1.73
C VAL A 84 -0.33 0.33 -2.92
N TYR A 85 -0.12 -0.47 -3.95
CA TYR A 85 -1.04 -0.69 -5.06
C TYR A 85 -1.86 -1.94 -4.76
N SER A 86 -3.18 -1.87 -4.88
CA SER A 86 -4.08 -2.99 -4.62
C SER A 86 -4.93 -3.31 -5.82
N GLU A 87 -5.12 -4.61 -6.07
CA GLU A 87 -6.02 -5.13 -7.09
C GLU A 87 -7.17 -5.87 -6.40
N LEU A 88 -8.37 -5.36 -6.63
CA LEU A 88 -9.60 -5.91 -6.09
C LEU A 88 -10.41 -6.50 -7.25
N VAL A 89 -10.76 -7.79 -7.18
CA VAL A 89 -11.61 -8.44 -8.18
C VAL A 89 -12.94 -8.79 -7.55
N PHE A 90 -14.03 -8.28 -8.12
CA PHE A 90 -15.40 -8.53 -7.68
C PHE A 90 -16.09 -9.51 -8.63
N GLU A 91 -16.98 -10.33 -8.06
CA GLU A 91 -17.97 -11.07 -8.86
C GLU A 91 -19.14 -10.14 -9.23
N ASP A 92 -19.91 -10.55 -10.25
CA ASP A 92 -21.09 -9.82 -10.72
C ASP A 92 -22.20 -9.75 -9.66
#